data_AF-A0A2E8FI00-F1
#
_entry.id   AF-A0A2E8FI00-F1
#
_cell.length_a   1.000
_cell.length_b   1.000
_cell.length_c   1.000
_cell.angle_alpha   90.00
_cell.angle_beta   90.00
_cell.angle_gamma   90.00
#
_symmetry.space_group_name_H-M   'P 1'
#
loop_
_entity.id
_entity.type
_entity.pdbx_description
1 polymer ?
#
loop_
_entity_poly.entity_id
_entity_poly.type
_entity_poly.pdbx_seq_one_letter_code
_entity_poly.pdbx_strand_id
1 'polypeptide(L)'
;MTIRYQCTECDSVLKIRDDKAGGQGRCPKCKTDFLIPEPNEDDGPEQDSSTPAAIGQTGDEEEDALAFLLDGGDTSPPTAPAAASTSLDSNDEPPPSRPDPAERELRRPPVRPQASTADTASAAGDLLSSTESARAAVAKEKPAEEPRIDLAGMKQVASRQVPLIGGILAMSLICYVAYAVGSGWVGGSGAPPLSNVTGTITLDGKPLNLATVVFQPDLSMEKSEGKTVSASMGRTNDQGSYTLTYPGVEVAEGAVVGTHIIRINKTDDKTGLEILPKKYHLKTELKKEVKAGSNTIDFELASEPAGSTPPPPNLKTGTR
;
A
#
# COMPACT_ATOMS: atom_id res chain seq x y z
N MET A 1 22.54 1.64 49.39
CA MET A 1 21.97 2.19 48.14
C MET A 1 20.47 2.42 48.40
N THR A 2 19.67 2.77 47.39
CA THR A 2 18.22 2.92 47.57
C THR A 2 17.49 2.14 46.49
N ILE A 3 16.67 1.17 46.89
CA ILE A 3 15.76 0.42 46.03
C ILE A 3 14.64 1.35 45.56
N ARG A 4 14.49 1.50 44.24
CA ARG A 4 13.34 2.17 43.63
C ARG A 4 12.25 1.13 43.42
N TYR A 5 11.16 1.24 44.18
CA TYR A 5 10.01 0.34 44.05
C TYR A 5 8.79 1.10 43.53
N GLN A 6 8.14 0.56 42.51
CA GLN A 6 6.88 1.08 41.97
C GLN A 6 5.71 0.32 42.58
N CYS A 7 4.83 1.03 43.29
CA CYS A 7 3.66 0.41 43.92
C CYS A 7 2.65 -0.04 42.86
N THR A 8 2.28 -1.31 42.87
CA THR A 8 1.33 -1.92 41.91
C THR A 8 -0.10 -1.38 41.98
N GLU A 9 -0.47 -0.70 43.08
CA GLU A 9 -1.83 -0.21 43.31
C GLU A 9 -2.02 1.28 42.98
N CYS A 10 -0.95 2.09 43.07
CA CYS A 10 -1.04 3.53 42.85
C CYS A 10 0.10 4.15 42.03
N ASP A 11 0.97 3.30 41.46
CA ASP A 11 2.09 3.65 40.58
C ASP A 11 3.06 4.71 41.12
N SER A 12 3.04 4.96 42.43
CA SER A 12 3.99 5.86 43.06
C SER A 12 5.36 5.20 43.16
N VAL A 13 6.38 5.86 42.63
CA VAL A 13 7.79 5.45 42.77
C VAL A 13 8.27 5.82 44.17
N LEU A 14 8.59 4.81 44.98
CA LEU A 14 9.10 4.94 46.34
C LEU A 14 10.60 4.67 46.35
N LYS A 15 11.36 5.59 46.97
CA LYS A 15 12.79 5.40 47.26
C LYS A 15 12.91 4.80 48.65
N ILE A 16 13.18 3.49 48.70
CA ILE A 16 13.30 2.73 49.95
C ILE A 16 14.79 2.50 50.19
N ARG A 17 15.22 2.57 51.45
CA ARG A 17 16.60 2.26 51.81
C ARG A 17 16.78 0.74 51.82
N ASP A 18 17.93 0.25 51.36
CA ASP A 18 18.18 -1.19 51.21
C ASP A 18 18.18 -1.97 52.52
N ASP A 19 18.33 -1.29 53.66
CA ASP A 19 18.23 -1.89 55.00
C ASP A 19 16.83 -2.46 55.30
N LYS A 20 15.84 -2.17 54.45
CA LYS A 20 14.49 -2.74 54.51
C LYS A 20 14.20 -3.76 53.41
N ALA A 21 15.21 -4.18 52.64
CA ALA A 21 15.11 -5.29 51.70
C ALA A 21 14.64 -6.57 52.43
N GLY A 22 13.76 -7.34 51.79
CA GLY A 22 13.19 -8.57 52.37
C GLY A 22 12.12 -8.33 53.46
N GLY A 23 11.85 -7.07 53.84
CA GLY A 23 10.83 -6.70 54.82
C GLY A 23 9.46 -6.36 54.20
N GLN A 24 8.42 -6.32 55.05
CA GLN A 24 7.11 -5.78 54.68
C GLN A 24 7.16 -4.25 54.68
N GLY A 25 7.00 -3.65 53.51
CA GLY A 25 6.88 -2.22 53.31
C GLY A 25 5.41 -1.82 53.17
N ARG A 26 5.08 -0.59 53.59
CA ARG A 26 3.73 -0.03 53.41
C ARG A 26 3.79 1.24 52.57
N CYS A 27 3.00 1.28 51.50
CA CYS A 27 2.98 2.45 50.62
C CYS A 27 2.35 3.65 51.34
N PRO A 28 3.01 4.83 51.37
CA PRO A 28 2.47 6.01 52.03
C PRO A 28 1.24 6.61 51.32
N LYS A 29 1.04 6.32 50.03
CA LYS A 29 -0.11 6.84 49.27
C LYS A 29 -1.36 5.97 49.38
N CYS A 30 -1.25 4.68 49.10
CA CYS A 30 -2.41 3.76 49.09
C CYS A 30 -2.52 2.88 50.34
N LYS A 31 -1.53 2.93 51.25
CA LYS A 31 -1.47 2.08 52.46
C LYS A 31 -1.47 0.58 52.16
N THR A 32 -1.20 0.16 50.93
CA THR A 32 -1.02 -1.25 50.57
C THR A 32 0.31 -1.77 51.10
N ASP A 33 0.27 -2.95 51.71
CA ASP A 33 1.44 -3.68 52.18
C ASP A 33 2.08 -4.45 51.01
N PHE A 34 3.40 -4.36 50.85
CA PHE A 34 4.15 -5.00 49.78
C PHE A 34 5.46 -5.59 50.31
N LEU A 35 6.00 -6.58 49.61
CA LEU A 35 7.29 -7.18 49.93
C LEU A 35 8.38 -6.43 49.17
N ILE A 36 9.38 -5.91 49.88
CA ILE A 36 10.50 -5.18 49.28
C ILE A 36 11.46 -6.22 48.67
N PRO A 37 11.66 -6.23 47.33
CA PRO A 37 12.58 -7.17 46.69
C PRO A 37 14.00 -6.99 47.23
N GLU A 38 14.73 -8.10 47.38
CA GLU A 38 16.15 -8.03 47.73
C GLU A 38 16.95 -7.45 46.56
N PRO A 39 17.93 -6.56 46.82
CA PRO A 39 18.79 -6.04 45.78
C PRO A 39 19.66 -7.20 45.25
N ASN A 40 19.57 -7.50 43.96
CA ASN A 40 20.52 -8.41 43.31
C ASN A 40 21.89 -7.71 43.27
N GLU A 41 22.96 -8.41 43.64
CA GLU A 41 24.33 -7.85 43.74
C GLU A 41 24.99 -7.50 42.39
N ASP A 42 24.25 -7.52 41.26
CA ASP A 42 24.79 -7.29 39.92
C ASP A 42 24.49 -5.89 39.32
N ASP A 43 23.78 -5.00 40.02
CA ASP A 43 23.54 -3.64 39.52
C ASP A 43 24.53 -2.62 40.12
N GLY A 44 25.75 -2.63 39.55
CA GLY A 44 26.63 -1.47 39.51
C GLY A 44 26.01 -0.31 38.69
N PRO A 45 26.50 0.92 38.84
CA PRO A 45 25.71 2.14 38.63
C PRO A 45 25.20 2.27 37.19
N GLU A 46 23.88 2.44 37.05
CA GLU A 46 23.24 2.97 35.84
C GLU A 46 23.83 4.35 35.53
N GLN A 47 24.66 4.42 34.48
CA GLN A 47 24.84 5.66 33.72
C GLN A 47 23.70 5.78 32.73
N ASP A 48 22.91 6.83 32.91
CA ASP A 48 22.16 7.48 31.84
C ASP A 48 23.06 7.68 30.63
N SER A 49 22.77 6.99 29.52
CA SER A 49 23.13 7.45 28.18
C SER A 49 22.23 6.82 27.13
N SER A 50 21.07 7.44 26.95
CA SER A 50 20.52 7.62 25.62
C SER A 50 21.45 8.57 24.84
N THR A 51 22.08 8.08 23.77
CA THR A 51 22.47 8.84 22.57
C THR A 51 22.87 7.84 21.47
N PRO A 52 22.55 8.13 20.19
CA PRO A 52 22.48 7.14 19.13
C PRO A 52 23.83 6.84 18.47
N ALA A 53 23.80 5.79 17.65
CA ALA A 53 24.89 5.28 16.84
C ALA A 53 25.67 6.36 16.09
N ALA A 54 26.99 6.31 16.24
CA ALA A 54 27.95 7.06 15.44
C ALA A 54 28.06 6.44 14.03
N ILE A 55 27.93 7.30 13.03
CA ILE A 55 28.40 7.11 11.66
C ILE A 55 29.91 7.40 11.65
N GLY A 56 30.67 6.57 10.92
CA GLY A 56 32.10 6.76 10.70
C GLY A 56 32.42 8.01 9.88
N GLN A 57 33.55 8.62 10.21
CA GLN A 57 34.13 9.81 9.60
C GLN A 57 34.49 9.61 8.13
N THR A 58 34.21 10.62 7.30
CA THR A 58 35.15 11.17 6.30
C THR A 58 34.77 12.61 5.98
N GLY A 59 35.77 13.50 5.90
CA GLY A 59 35.72 14.69 5.05
C GLY A 59 35.58 16.01 5.80
N ASP A 60 36.67 16.76 5.79
CA ASP A 60 36.80 18.15 6.19
C ASP A 60 35.87 19.09 5.39
N GLU A 61 35.80 20.33 5.87
CA GLU A 61 35.31 21.58 5.23
C GLU A 61 33.94 22.13 5.73
N GLU A 62 33.96 23.45 5.96
CA GLU A 62 32.83 24.39 6.11
C GLU A 62 32.36 24.77 7.53
N GLU A 63 33.27 25.41 8.27
CA GLU A 63 32.91 26.41 9.28
C GLU A 63 32.44 27.70 8.59
N ASP A 64 31.15 27.85 8.24
CA ASP A 64 30.62 29.16 7.80
C ASP A 64 29.07 29.33 7.84
N ALA A 65 28.35 28.65 8.75
CA ALA A 65 26.88 28.74 8.81
C ALA A 65 26.30 29.60 9.95
N LEU A 66 27.14 30.24 10.78
CA LEU A 66 26.68 31.00 11.97
C LEU A 66 26.75 32.53 11.83
N ALA A 67 27.06 33.05 10.64
CA ALA A 67 27.06 34.50 10.37
C ALA A 67 25.71 35.06 9.84
N PHE A 68 24.71 34.21 9.54
CA PHE A 68 23.46 34.67 8.90
C PHE A 68 22.28 34.87 9.87
N LEU A 69 22.48 34.68 11.17
CA LEU A 69 21.41 34.82 12.18
C LEU A 69 21.26 36.22 12.80
N LEU A 70 21.97 37.24 12.29
CA LEU A 70 21.91 38.59 12.83
C LEU A 70 22.00 39.67 11.73
N ASP A 71 20.99 39.79 10.86
CA ASP A 71 20.63 41.12 10.33
C ASP A 71 19.17 41.20 9.86
N GLY A 72 18.58 42.39 9.99
CA GLY A 72 17.14 42.71 9.88
C GLY A 72 16.44 42.25 8.60
N GLY A 73 15.13 42.12 8.54
CA GLY A 73 14.11 43.06 9.01
C GLY A 73 13.16 43.36 7.83
N ASP A 74 11.86 43.27 8.11
CA ASP A 74 10.72 43.92 7.43
C ASP A 74 9.94 43.23 6.26
N THR A 75 8.61 43.38 6.39
CA THR A 75 7.50 43.34 5.41
C THR A 75 6.77 42.04 5.01
N SER A 76 5.64 41.83 5.71
CA SER A 76 4.26 41.57 5.24
C SER A 76 3.79 40.17 4.76
N PRO A 77 2.57 39.73 5.17
CA PRO A 77 2.01 38.40 4.87
C PRO A 77 1.10 38.34 3.63
N PRO A 78 0.93 37.19 2.97
CA PRO A 78 -0.10 37.04 1.95
C PRO A 78 -1.47 36.67 2.55
N THR A 79 -2.42 37.50 2.16
CA THR A 79 -3.87 37.47 2.29
C THR A 79 -4.52 36.17 1.79
N ALA A 80 -5.50 35.66 2.55
CA ALA A 80 -6.46 34.64 2.13
C ALA A 80 -7.52 35.21 1.17
N PRO A 81 -8.14 34.41 0.28
CA PRO A 81 -9.44 34.75 -0.27
C PRO A 81 -10.57 33.87 0.26
N ALA A 82 -11.69 34.54 0.46
CA ALA A 82 -12.97 34.02 0.90
C ALA A 82 -13.75 33.30 -0.22
N ALA A 83 -14.81 32.61 0.21
CA ALA A 83 -15.78 31.89 -0.60
C ALA A 83 -16.57 32.77 -1.59
N ALA A 84 -16.90 32.19 -2.74
CA ALA A 84 -18.08 32.53 -3.53
C ALA A 84 -18.55 31.29 -4.32
N SER A 85 -19.86 31.12 -4.36
CA SER A 85 -20.61 29.97 -4.86
C SER A 85 -21.07 30.11 -6.32
N THR A 86 -21.49 28.97 -6.89
CA THR A 86 -22.34 28.74 -8.09
C THR A 86 -21.82 29.11 -9.48
N SER A 87 -21.64 28.12 -10.36
CA SER A 87 -22.60 27.79 -11.45
C SER A 87 -22.11 26.62 -12.31
N LEU A 88 -23.07 25.89 -12.87
CA LEU A 88 -22.90 24.81 -13.84
C LEU A 88 -22.24 25.27 -15.16
N ASP A 89 -21.70 24.26 -15.86
CA ASP A 89 -21.77 24.08 -17.33
C ASP A 89 -20.53 24.40 -18.20
N SER A 90 -20.38 23.54 -19.23
CA SER A 90 -19.52 23.63 -20.42
C SER A 90 -18.07 23.12 -20.34
N ASN A 91 -17.90 21.81 -20.56
CA ASN A 91 -16.67 21.27 -21.17
C ASN A 91 -16.64 21.68 -22.65
N ASP A 92 -15.82 22.67 -22.99
CA ASP A 92 -15.52 23.05 -24.38
C ASP A 92 -14.03 22.76 -24.64
N GLU A 93 -13.76 21.63 -25.30
CA GLU A 93 -12.43 21.23 -25.75
C GLU A 93 -12.17 21.86 -27.13
N PRO A 94 -11.08 22.63 -27.32
CA PRO A 94 -10.84 23.32 -28.59
C PRO A 94 -10.48 22.33 -29.71
N PRO A 95 -10.94 22.55 -30.97
CA PRO A 95 -10.62 21.66 -32.08
C PRO A 95 -9.13 21.74 -32.48
N PRO A 96 -8.56 20.65 -33.03
CA PRO A 96 -7.14 20.62 -33.38
C PRO A 96 -6.82 21.59 -34.52
N SER A 97 -5.68 22.28 -34.37
CA SER A 97 -5.11 23.20 -35.36
C SER A 97 -4.78 22.49 -36.68
N ARG A 98 -5.13 23.12 -37.80
CA ARG A 98 -4.80 22.69 -39.17
C ARG A 98 -3.26 22.64 -39.36
N PRO A 99 -2.71 21.59 -39.99
CA PRO A 99 -1.28 21.50 -40.28
C PRO A 99 -0.84 22.50 -41.36
N ASP A 100 0.41 22.93 -41.25
CA ASP A 100 1.11 23.95 -42.03
C ASP A 100 1.20 23.60 -43.54
N PRO A 101 1.05 24.55 -44.49
CA PRO A 101 1.05 24.28 -45.93
C PRO A 101 2.29 23.52 -46.46
N ALA A 102 3.43 23.64 -45.79
CA ALA A 102 4.69 23.01 -46.22
C ALA A 102 4.71 21.48 -46.07
N GLU A 103 3.99 20.91 -45.09
CA GLU A 103 3.90 19.44 -44.91
C GLU A 103 3.00 18.76 -45.95
N ARG A 104 2.18 19.53 -46.68
CA ARG A 104 1.27 19.01 -47.72
C ARG A 104 1.98 18.74 -49.05
N GLU A 105 3.12 19.38 -49.31
CA GLU A 105 3.87 19.21 -50.57
C GLU A 105 4.71 17.92 -50.62
N LEU A 106 5.18 17.42 -49.48
CA LEU A 106 5.95 16.18 -49.39
C LEU A 106 5.13 14.91 -49.67
N ARG A 107 3.79 15.00 -49.66
CA ARG A 107 2.88 13.86 -49.88
C ARG A 107 2.27 13.79 -51.27
N ARG A 108 2.73 14.60 -52.25
CA ARG A 108 2.18 14.59 -53.61
C ARG A 108 2.90 13.54 -54.50
N PRO A 109 2.19 12.55 -55.08
CA PRO A 109 2.79 11.64 -56.06
C PRO A 109 3.12 12.37 -57.37
N PRO A 110 4.14 11.94 -58.13
CA PRO A 110 4.55 12.62 -59.35
C PRO A 110 3.49 12.50 -60.45
N VAL A 111 3.30 13.60 -61.19
CA VAL A 111 2.41 13.71 -62.35
C VAL A 111 3.00 12.90 -63.51
N ARG A 112 2.21 11.99 -64.08
CA ARG A 112 2.59 11.23 -65.28
C ARG A 112 2.62 12.16 -66.50
N PRO A 113 3.70 12.21 -67.30
CA PRO A 113 3.73 13.02 -68.50
C PRO A 113 2.72 12.50 -69.54
N GLN A 114 1.87 13.38 -70.07
CA GLN A 114 1.08 13.08 -71.26
C GLN A 114 1.99 13.20 -72.48
N ALA A 115 2.03 12.16 -73.31
CA ALA A 115 2.74 12.17 -74.58
C ALA A 115 2.00 13.08 -75.57
N SER A 116 2.63 14.17 -75.98
CA SER A 116 2.18 15.01 -77.08
C SER A 116 2.44 14.31 -78.42
N THR A 117 1.40 14.24 -79.24
CA THR A 117 1.38 13.72 -80.59
C THR A 117 2.19 14.63 -81.54
N ALA A 118 3.43 14.23 -81.88
CA ALA A 118 4.16 14.87 -82.98
C ALA A 118 5.21 13.99 -83.70
N ASP A 119 5.42 12.73 -83.32
CA ASP A 119 6.43 11.87 -84.00
C ASP A 119 5.89 10.49 -84.43
N THR A 120 4.66 10.45 -84.97
CA THR A 120 4.01 9.18 -85.38
C THR A 120 4.36 8.68 -86.79
N ALA A 121 5.35 9.25 -87.46
CA ALA A 121 5.76 8.79 -88.80
C ALA A 121 6.97 7.83 -88.81
N SER A 122 7.75 7.74 -87.73
CA SER A 122 8.96 6.91 -87.70
C SER A 122 8.81 5.57 -86.96
N ALA A 123 7.77 5.38 -86.16
CA ALA A 123 7.58 4.16 -85.37
C ALA A 123 6.86 3.01 -86.12
N ALA A 124 6.33 3.27 -87.32
CA ALA A 124 5.61 2.26 -88.10
C ALA A 124 6.55 1.33 -88.90
N GLY A 125 7.77 1.77 -89.23
CA GLY A 125 8.75 0.97 -89.97
C GLY A 125 9.41 -0.15 -89.15
N ASP A 126 9.75 0.14 -87.89
CA ASP A 126 10.47 -0.80 -87.02
C ASP A 126 9.60 -1.94 -86.45
N LEU A 127 8.27 -1.74 -86.41
CA LEU A 127 7.34 -2.78 -85.98
C LEU A 127 7.01 -3.79 -87.09
N LEU A 128 7.21 -3.41 -88.37
CA LEU A 128 7.01 -4.33 -89.50
C LEU A 128 8.24 -5.23 -89.74
N SER A 129 9.46 -4.74 -89.50
CA SER A 129 10.67 -5.57 -89.65
C SER A 129 10.85 -6.61 -88.53
N SER A 130 10.41 -6.29 -87.31
CA SER A 130 10.46 -7.18 -86.14
C SER A 130 9.39 -8.28 -86.15
N THR A 131 8.25 -8.06 -86.81
CA THR A 131 7.19 -9.07 -86.91
C THR A 131 7.44 -10.12 -87.98
N GLU A 132 8.19 -9.80 -89.04
CA GLU A 132 8.61 -10.74 -90.07
C GLU A 132 9.68 -11.72 -89.55
N SER A 133 10.63 -11.20 -88.76
CA SER A 133 11.67 -12.00 -88.10
C SER A 133 11.13 -12.84 -86.93
N ALA A 134 10.07 -12.39 -86.24
CA ALA A 134 9.36 -13.19 -85.25
C ALA A 134 8.53 -14.33 -85.87
N ARG A 135 7.91 -14.13 -87.05
CA ARG A 135 7.14 -15.18 -87.74
C ARG A 135 8.03 -16.24 -88.40
N ALA A 136 9.21 -15.88 -88.88
CA ALA A 136 10.19 -16.84 -89.43
C ALA A 136 10.76 -17.79 -88.36
N ALA A 137 10.84 -17.37 -87.09
CA ALA A 137 11.32 -18.19 -85.99
C ALA A 137 10.28 -19.20 -85.47
N VAL A 138 8.98 -18.88 -85.56
CA VAL A 138 7.89 -19.76 -85.10
C VAL A 138 7.56 -20.88 -86.10
N ALA A 139 7.95 -20.74 -87.37
CA ALA A 139 7.66 -21.72 -88.42
C ALA A 139 8.52 -23.01 -88.37
N LYS A 140 9.40 -23.18 -87.36
CA LYS A 140 10.36 -24.30 -87.29
C LYS A 140 10.27 -25.25 -86.08
N GLU A 141 9.33 -25.12 -85.16
CA GLU A 141 9.19 -26.08 -84.05
C GLU A 141 7.93 -26.95 -84.14
N LYS A 142 8.15 -28.27 -84.06
CA LYS A 142 7.16 -29.36 -84.05
C LYS A 142 6.48 -29.48 -82.67
N PRO A 143 5.31 -30.17 -82.56
CA PRO A 143 4.34 -29.92 -81.49
C PRO A 143 4.64 -30.64 -80.16
N ALA A 144 3.92 -30.16 -79.13
CA ALA A 144 4.08 -30.37 -77.70
C ALA A 144 4.13 -31.82 -77.18
N GLU A 145 4.96 -32.01 -76.14
CA GLU A 145 4.92 -33.14 -75.20
C GLU A 145 4.97 -32.58 -73.77
N GLU A 146 3.92 -32.78 -72.98
CA GLU A 146 3.82 -32.33 -71.58
C GLU A 146 4.63 -33.25 -70.64
N PRO A 147 5.58 -32.75 -69.82
CA PRO A 147 6.09 -33.54 -68.71
C PRO A 147 5.17 -33.35 -67.50
N ARG A 148 4.43 -34.42 -67.20
CA ARG A 148 3.66 -34.62 -65.98
C ARG A 148 4.51 -34.29 -64.74
N ILE A 149 3.96 -33.51 -63.82
CA ILE A 149 4.54 -33.36 -62.48
C ILE A 149 4.49 -34.72 -61.78
N ASP A 150 5.65 -35.29 -61.51
CA ASP A 150 5.82 -36.59 -60.88
C ASP A 150 5.47 -36.51 -59.38
N LEU A 151 4.21 -36.80 -59.06
CA LEU A 151 3.64 -36.75 -57.72
C LEU A 151 4.30 -37.75 -56.74
N ALA A 152 5.11 -38.69 -57.25
CA ALA A 152 5.83 -39.68 -56.43
C ALA A 152 7.05 -39.08 -55.70
N GLY A 153 7.69 -38.04 -56.25
CA GLY A 153 8.85 -37.38 -55.61
C GLY A 153 8.47 -36.46 -54.43
N MET A 154 7.25 -35.93 -54.42
CA MET A 154 6.78 -35.00 -53.39
C MET A 154 6.48 -35.68 -52.05
N LYS A 155 6.11 -36.98 -52.06
CA LYS A 155 5.88 -37.78 -50.84
C LYS A 155 7.15 -38.07 -50.05
N GLN A 156 8.32 -38.06 -50.69
CA GLN A 156 9.60 -38.41 -50.06
C GLN A 156 10.27 -37.23 -49.35
N VAL A 157 9.93 -35.98 -49.73
CA VAL A 157 10.40 -34.76 -49.05
C VAL A 157 9.47 -34.39 -47.88
N ALA A 158 8.18 -34.70 -47.99
CA ALA A 158 7.19 -34.46 -46.94
C ALA A 158 7.42 -35.31 -45.67
N SER A 159 8.02 -36.50 -45.77
CA SER A 159 8.25 -37.36 -44.59
C SER A 159 9.48 -37.01 -43.75
N ARG A 160 10.35 -36.09 -44.23
CA ARG A 160 11.66 -35.82 -43.62
C ARG A 160 11.75 -34.49 -42.85
N GLN A 161 10.90 -33.51 -43.17
CA GLN A 161 10.83 -32.20 -42.50
C GLN A 161 9.70 -32.10 -41.43
N VAL A 162 8.72 -33.01 -41.48
CA VAL A 162 7.60 -33.07 -40.53
C VAL A 162 7.99 -33.30 -39.07
N PRO A 163 9.04 -34.08 -38.69
CA PRO A 163 9.35 -34.29 -37.27
C PRO A 163 9.95 -33.05 -36.57
N LEU A 164 10.61 -32.14 -37.30
CA LEU A 164 11.20 -30.92 -36.72
C LEU A 164 10.16 -29.83 -36.46
N ILE A 165 9.28 -29.57 -37.44
CA ILE A 165 8.21 -28.57 -37.30
C ILE A 165 7.15 -29.07 -36.31
N GLY A 166 6.80 -30.36 -36.36
CA GLY A 166 5.91 -30.98 -35.38
C GLY A 166 6.50 -30.98 -33.96
N GLY A 167 7.81 -31.20 -33.85
CA GLY A 167 8.53 -31.12 -32.58
C GLY A 167 8.54 -29.73 -31.96
N ILE A 168 8.78 -28.67 -32.75
CA ILE A 168 8.75 -27.28 -32.26
C ILE A 168 7.34 -26.87 -31.81
N LEU A 169 6.31 -27.23 -32.57
CA LEU A 169 4.92 -26.94 -32.19
C LEU A 169 4.50 -27.71 -30.93
N ALA A 170 4.91 -28.98 -30.80
CA ALA A 170 4.66 -29.77 -29.59
C ALA A 170 5.41 -29.21 -28.37
N MET A 171 6.66 -28.79 -28.53
CA MET A 171 7.47 -28.23 -27.44
C MET A 171 6.93 -26.85 -27.01
N SER A 172 6.46 -26.03 -27.95
CA SER A 172 5.75 -24.78 -27.67
C SER A 172 4.43 -25.01 -26.93
N LEU A 173 3.67 -26.04 -27.31
CA LEU A 173 2.43 -26.43 -26.62
C LEU A 173 2.73 -26.92 -25.20
N ILE A 174 3.77 -27.71 -25.02
CA ILE A 174 4.21 -28.21 -23.70
C ILE A 174 4.69 -27.06 -22.82
N CYS A 175 5.46 -26.10 -23.35
CA CYS A 175 5.86 -24.91 -22.61
C CYS A 175 4.66 -24.02 -22.25
N TYR A 176 3.69 -23.88 -23.16
CA TYR A 176 2.46 -23.14 -22.88
C TYR A 176 1.62 -23.82 -21.79
N VAL A 177 1.47 -25.16 -21.84
CA VAL A 177 0.79 -25.92 -20.79
C VAL A 177 1.56 -25.87 -19.47
N ALA A 178 2.89 -25.98 -19.48
CA ALA A 178 3.72 -25.84 -18.30
C ALA A 178 3.65 -24.43 -17.70
N TYR A 179 3.58 -23.39 -18.54
CA TYR A 179 3.34 -22.02 -18.10
C TYR A 179 1.93 -21.84 -17.54
N ALA A 180 0.89 -22.40 -18.19
CA ALA A 180 -0.49 -22.35 -17.70
C ALA A 180 -0.68 -23.11 -16.37
N VAL A 181 0.01 -24.23 -16.20
CA VAL A 181 -0.01 -25.02 -14.96
C VAL A 181 0.87 -24.39 -13.88
N GLY A 182 2.04 -23.83 -14.26
CA GLY A 182 2.99 -23.18 -13.35
C GLY A 182 2.53 -21.80 -12.86
N SER A 183 1.79 -21.05 -13.67
CA SER A 183 1.20 -19.76 -13.27
C SER A 183 0.02 -19.92 -12.31
N GLY A 184 -0.59 -21.12 -12.22
CA GLY A 184 -1.56 -21.46 -11.17
C GLY A 184 -0.93 -21.76 -9.80
N TRP A 185 0.41 -21.84 -9.74
CA TRP A 185 1.20 -22.16 -8.53
C TRP A 185 2.13 -21.00 -8.09
N VAL A 186 1.90 -19.79 -8.58
CA VAL A 186 2.47 -18.59 -7.94
C VAL A 186 1.64 -18.32 -6.69
N GLY A 187 2.26 -18.63 -5.55
CA GLY A 187 1.66 -18.59 -4.22
C GLY A 187 0.86 -17.31 -3.99
N GLY A 188 -0.38 -17.48 -3.56
CA GLY A 188 -1.18 -16.40 -2.99
C GLY A 188 -0.33 -15.70 -1.94
N SER A 189 -0.25 -14.37 -2.07
CA SER A 189 0.38 -13.53 -1.07
C SER A 189 -0.07 -14.00 0.31
N GLY A 190 0.87 -14.34 1.20
CA GLY A 190 0.59 -14.85 2.54
C GLY A 190 -0.22 -13.89 3.43
N ALA A 191 -0.74 -12.79 2.87
CA ALA A 191 -1.59 -11.82 3.53
C ALA A 191 -2.94 -12.44 3.91
N PRO A 192 -3.49 -12.11 5.09
CA PRO A 192 -4.86 -12.48 5.44
C PRO A 192 -5.88 -11.73 4.56
N PRO A 193 -7.09 -12.27 4.37
CA PRO A 193 -8.16 -11.56 3.69
C PRO A 193 -8.53 -10.30 4.48
N LEU A 194 -8.29 -9.13 3.90
CA LEU A 194 -8.62 -7.84 4.49
C LEU A 194 -9.98 -7.34 3.99
N SER A 195 -10.65 -6.58 4.85
CA SER A 195 -11.97 -5.99 4.60
C SER A 195 -11.98 -4.54 5.06
N ASN A 196 -12.59 -3.65 4.29
CA ASN A 196 -12.59 -2.23 4.62
C ASN A 196 -13.46 -1.99 5.86
N VAL A 197 -12.93 -1.22 6.82
CA VAL A 197 -13.61 -0.87 8.06
C VAL A 197 -13.46 0.62 8.29
N THR A 198 -14.61 1.29 8.34
CA THR A 198 -14.74 2.69 8.70
C THR A 198 -15.73 2.83 9.85
N GLY A 199 -15.74 3.99 10.48
CA GLY A 199 -16.75 4.30 11.48
C GLY A 199 -16.54 5.65 12.13
N THR A 200 -17.34 5.90 13.15
CA THR A 200 -17.32 7.11 13.97
C THR A 200 -17.29 6.74 15.44
N ILE A 201 -16.55 7.51 16.23
CA ILE A 201 -16.46 7.34 17.68
C ILE A 201 -16.96 8.63 18.32
N THR A 202 -17.90 8.49 19.24
CA THR A 202 -18.41 9.59 20.05
C THR A 202 -18.19 9.31 21.54
N LEU A 203 -18.06 10.37 22.34
CA LEU A 203 -18.02 10.32 23.80
C LEU A 203 -19.08 11.28 24.34
N ASP A 204 -20.05 10.76 25.08
CA ASP A 204 -21.20 11.51 25.61
C ASP A 204 -21.93 12.31 24.53
N GLY A 205 -22.08 11.71 23.34
CA GLY A 205 -22.73 12.30 22.17
C GLY A 205 -21.89 13.31 21.39
N LYS A 206 -20.64 13.58 21.79
CA LYS A 206 -19.71 14.46 21.05
C LYS A 206 -18.71 13.64 20.22
N PRO A 207 -18.33 14.08 19.02
CA PRO A 207 -17.30 13.39 18.24
C PRO A 207 -15.98 13.35 19.01
N LEU A 208 -15.39 12.15 19.09
CA LEU A 208 -14.14 11.94 19.83
C LEU A 208 -12.96 11.99 18.86
N ASN A 209 -12.27 13.12 18.80
CA ASN A 209 -11.11 13.29 17.93
C ASN A 209 -9.82 12.70 18.50
N LEU A 210 -8.85 12.39 17.64
CA LEU A 210 -7.52 11.92 18.01
C LEU A 210 -7.50 10.69 18.94
N ALA A 211 -8.59 9.92 18.97
CA ALA A 211 -8.66 8.65 19.65
C ALA A 211 -8.01 7.58 18.76
N THR A 212 -7.30 6.66 19.40
CA THR A 212 -6.70 5.51 18.72
C THR A 212 -7.61 4.31 18.94
N VAL A 213 -7.99 3.65 17.85
CA VAL A 213 -8.80 2.43 17.87
C VAL A 213 -7.98 1.27 17.32
N VAL A 214 -8.02 0.15 18.02
CA VAL A 214 -7.26 -1.06 17.70
C VAL A 214 -8.23 -2.23 17.62
N PHE A 215 -8.21 -2.94 16.49
CA PHE A 215 -8.99 -4.14 16.23
C PHE A 215 -8.05 -5.33 16.31
N GLN A 216 -8.11 -6.05 17.43
CA GLN A 216 -7.34 -7.27 17.65
C GLN A 216 -8.18 -8.49 17.26
N PRO A 217 -7.77 -9.30 16.27
CA PRO A 217 -8.46 -10.55 15.96
C PRO A 217 -8.54 -11.46 17.20
N ASP A 218 -9.73 -12.00 17.48
CA ASP A 218 -9.96 -12.98 18.54
C ASP A 218 -9.52 -14.37 18.04
N LEU A 219 -8.23 -14.68 18.25
CA LEU A 219 -7.59 -15.93 17.82
C LEU A 219 -8.13 -17.18 18.55
N SER A 220 -9.02 -17.01 19.53
CA SER A 220 -9.67 -18.14 20.20
C SER A 220 -10.75 -18.79 19.32
N MET A 221 -11.32 -18.04 18.38
CA MET A 221 -12.47 -18.47 17.58
C MET A 221 -12.07 -19.07 16.23
N GLU A 222 -10.94 -18.64 15.68
CA GLU A 222 -10.38 -19.21 14.46
C GLU A 222 -9.14 -20.03 14.79
N LYS A 223 -9.20 -21.30 14.40
CA LYS A 223 -8.07 -22.22 14.38
C LYS A 223 -7.06 -21.70 13.35
N SER A 224 -6.38 -20.61 13.68
CA SER A 224 -5.39 -19.99 12.82
C SER A 224 -4.28 -21.02 12.61
N GLU A 225 -4.24 -21.60 11.42
CA GLU A 225 -3.28 -22.61 10.99
C GLU A 225 -1.87 -21.98 10.92
N GLY A 226 -1.28 -21.67 12.07
CA GLY A 226 0.03 -21.04 12.18
C GLY A 226 0.14 -19.64 11.58
N LYS A 227 -0.97 -19.01 11.15
CA LYS A 227 -0.95 -17.68 10.54
C LYS A 227 -0.98 -16.61 11.63
N THR A 228 0.16 -15.94 11.82
CA THR A 228 0.25 -14.75 12.68
C THR A 228 -0.55 -13.61 12.03
N VAL A 229 -1.70 -13.26 12.59
CA VAL A 229 -2.49 -12.09 12.16
C VAL A 229 -2.28 -10.94 13.14
N SER A 230 -1.86 -9.79 12.61
CA SER A 230 -1.68 -8.54 13.37
C SER A 230 -3.01 -7.86 13.68
N ALA A 231 -2.99 -6.94 14.64
CA ALA A 231 -4.10 -6.03 14.88
C ALA A 231 -4.13 -4.90 13.86
N SER A 232 -5.33 -4.49 13.43
CA SER A 232 -5.51 -3.26 12.66
C SER A 232 -5.68 -2.06 13.57
N MET A 233 -5.27 -0.88 13.11
CA MET A 233 -5.32 0.36 13.89
C MET A 233 -5.87 1.51 13.06
N GLY A 234 -6.58 2.42 13.72
CA GLY A 234 -7.07 3.66 13.14
C GLY A 234 -7.00 4.79 14.15
N ARG A 235 -6.96 6.03 13.65
CA ARG A 235 -7.03 7.24 14.48
C ARG A 235 -8.19 8.10 14.03
N THR A 236 -8.99 8.59 14.97
CA THR A 236 -10.13 9.43 14.63
C THR A 236 -9.71 10.86 14.27
N ASN A 237 -10.38 11.44 13.29
CA ASN A 237 -10.24 12.85 12.91
C ASN A 237 -11.11 13.77 13.80
N ASP A 238 -11.16 15.08 13.48
CA ASP A 238 -11.94 16.07 14.24
C ASP A 238 -13.46 15.81 14.25
N GLN A 239 -13.97 15.04 13.29
CA GLN A 239 -15.37 14.61 13.24
C GLN A 239 -15.59 13.26 13.97
N GLY A 240 -14.57 12.71 14.62
CA GLY A 240 -14.62 11.41 15.27
C GLY A 240 -14.60 10.22 14.30
N SER A 241 -14.41 10.45 12.99
CA SER A 241 -14.39 9.39 11.99
C SER A 241 -13.01 8.75 11.88
N TYR A 242 -12.97 7.43 11.69
CA TYR A 242 -11.74 6.65 11.52
C TYR A 242 -11.84 5.67 10.35
N THR A 243 -10.68 5.33 9.82
CA THR A 243 -10.46 4.21 8.88
C THR A 243 -9.40 3.30 9.47
N LEU A 244 -9.61 1.99 9.43
CA LEU A 244 -8.61 1.04 9.91
C LEU A 244 -7.54 0.78 8.86
N THR A 245 -6.32 0.55 9.33
CA THR A 245 -5.18 0.13 8.53
C THR A 245 -4.58 -1.13 9.15
N TYR A 246 -4.22 -2.08 8.29
CA TYR A 246 -3.58 -3.32 8.66
C TYR A 246 -2.05 -3.18 8.49
N PRO A 247 -1.27 -3.36 9.57
CA PRO A 247 0.18 -3.30 9.49
C PRO A 247 0.72 -4.59 8.84
N GLY A 248 1.30 -4.46 7.64
CA GLY A 248 1.97 -5.51 6.89
C GLY A 248 3.29 -5.02 6.26
N VAL A 249 3.80 -5.75 5.26
CA VAL A 249 4.95 -5.28 4.44
C VAL A 249 4.60 -3.96 3.75
N GLU A 250 3.34 -3.82 3.34
CA GLU A 250 2.72 -2.57 2.93
C GLU A 250 1.54 -2.30 3.87
N VAL A 251 1.31 -1.02 4.16
CA VAL A 251 0.13 -0.60 4.94
C VAL A 251 -1.08 -0.74 4.03
N ALA A 252 -1.97 -1.68 4.35
CA ALA A 252 -3.21 -1.89 3.61
C ALA A 252 -4.40 -1.36 4.40
N GLU A 253 -5.43 -0.86 3.71
CA GLU A 253 -6.66 -0.46 4.38
C GLU A 253 -7.47 -1.66 4.84
N GLY A 254 -8.10 -1.52 6.01
CA GLY A 254 -9.02 -2.48 6.56
C GLY A 254 -8.48 -3.36 7.69
N ALA A 255 -9.24 -4.42 7.96
CA ALA A 255 -8.95 -5.41 8.99
C ALA A 255 -9.26 -6.82 8.49
N VAL A 256 -8.64 -7.81 9.13
CA VAL A 256 -8.88 -9.22 8.83
C VAL A 256 -10.36 -9.56 9.04
N VAL A 257 -10.96 -10.33 8.14
CA VAL A 257 -12.33 -10.83 8.32
C VAL A 257 -12.37 -11.74 9.55
N GLY A 258 -13.32 -11.53 10.46
CA GLY A 258 -13.45 -12.34 11.69
C GLY A 258 -13.94 -11.54 12.90
N THR A 259 -13.96 -12.18 14.07
CA THR A 259 -14.30 -11.51 15.34
C THR A 259 -13.08 -10.77 15.90
N HIS A 260 -13.27 -9.53 16.31
CA HIS A 260 -12.24 -8.68 16.91
C HIS A 260 -12.62 -8.23 18.30
N ILE A 261 -11.61 -8.12 19.16
CA ILE A 261 -11.64 -7.42 20.45
C ILE A 261 -11.14 -6.01 20.19
N ILE A 262 -11.97 -5.01 20.49
CA ILE A 262 -11.69 -3.61 20.15
C ILE A 262 -11.15 -2.88 21.37
N ARG A 263 -10.03 -2.18 21.23
CA ARG A 263 -9.50 -1.26 22.24
C ARG A 263 -9.54 0.16 21.72
N ILE A 264 -10.07 1.07 22.52
CA ILE A 264 -10.15 2.49 22.20
C ILE A 264 -9.43 3.25 23.30
N ASN A 265 -8.46 4.05 22.92
CA ASN A 265 -7.62 4.86 23.78
C ASN A 265 -7.74 6.33 23.38
N LYS A 266 -7.90 7.22 24.36
CA LYS A 266 -7.80 8.66 24.15
C LYS A 266 -6.98 9.26 25.28
N THR A 267 -5.85 9.82 24.88
CA THR A 267 -4.98 10.56 25.78
C THR A 267 -5.43 12.02 25.85
N ASP A 268 -5.41 12.60 27.04
CA ASP A 268 -5.57 14.04 27.26
C ASP A 268 -4.30 14.78 26.80
N ASP A 269 -4.46 15.81 25.98
CA ASP A 269 -3.33 16.51 25.35
C ASP A 269 -2.45 17.27 26.37
N LYS A 270 -2.98 17.60 27.56
CA LYS A 270 -2.26 18.36 28.59
C LYS A 270 -1.51 17.48 29.56
N THR A 271 -2.16 16.39 29.98
CA THR A 271 -1.67 15.50 31.04
C THR A 271 -1.01 14.25 30.49
N GLY A 272 -1.26 13.90 29.22
CA GLY A 272 -0.76 12.65 28.65
C GLY A 272 -1.44 11.41 29.23
N LEU A 273 -2.54 11.57 29.98
CA LEU A 273 -3.23 10.47 30.65
C LEU A 273 -4.42 9.98 29.83
N GLU A 274 -4.71 8.68 29.94
CA GLU A 274 -5.91 8.06 29.36
C GLU A 274 -7.18 8.60 30.05
N ILE A 275 -8.14 9.09 29.26
CA ILE A 275 -9.38 9.67 29.78
C ILE A 275 -10.57 8.72 29.69
N LEU A 276 -10.48 7.66 28.90
CA LEU A 276 -11.60 6.73 28.72
C LEU A 276 -11.68 5.76 29.92
N PRO A 277 -12.90 5.33 30.29
CA PRO A 277 -13.08 4.23 31.24
C PRO A 277 -12.36 2.95 30.82
N LYS A 278 -11.84 2.20 31.81
CA LYS A 278 -11.05 0.97 31.57
C LYS A 278 -11.78 -0.09 30.73
N LYS A 279 -13.12 -0.10 30.73
CA LYS A 279 -13.98 -0.98 29.93
C LYS A 279 -13.89 -0.78 28.41
N TYR A 280 -13.18 0.25 27.95
CA TYR A 280 -12.95 0.50 26.53
C TYR A 280 -11.51 0.18 26.08
N HIS A 281 -10.57 0.00 27.01
CA HIS A 281 -9.15 -0.28 26.72
C HIS A 281 -8.60 -1.47 27.51
N LEU A 282 -8.08 -1.24 28.71
CA LEU A 282 -7.40 -2.22 29.57
C LEU A 282 -8.25 -3.44 29.88
N LYS A 283 -9.56 -3.25 30.08
CA LYS A 283 -10.55 -4.30 30.34
C LYS A 283 -11.67 -4.22 29.31
N THR A 284 -11.30 -4.09 28.04
CA THR A 284 -12.30 -3.93 26.98
C THR A 284 -13.29 -5.09 26.93
N GLU A 285 -14.58 -4.74 26.84
CA GLU A 285 -15.69 -5.67 26.59
C GLU A 285 -16.24 -5.51 25.16
N LEU A 286 -15.64 -4.60 24.37
CA LEU A 286 -16.06 -4.34 23.00
C LEU A 286 -15.62 -5.49 22.10
N LYS A 287 -16.60 -6.20 21.53
CA LYS A 287 -16.40 -7.22 20.51
C LYS A 287 -17.26 -6.92 19.28
N LYS A 288 -16.65 -6.97 18.09
CA LYS A 288 -17.34 -6.81 16.81
C LYS A 288 -16.81 -7.79 15.78
N GLU A 289 -17.71 -8.22 14.90
CA GLU A 289 -17.39 -9.04 13.75
C GLU A 289 -17.16 -8.15 12.53
N VAL A 290 -16.05 -8.36 11.83
CA VAL A 290 -15.74 -7.75 10.54
C VAL A 290 -16.10 -8.75 9.46
N LYS A 291 -17.05 -8.40 8.60
CA LYS A 291 -17.49 -9.24 7.47
C LYS A 291 -16.66 -8.92 6.23
N ALA A 292 -16.67 -9.78 5.23
CA ALA A 292 -16.05 -9.48 3.94
C ALA A 292 -16.75 -8.27 3.26
N GLY A 293 -15.98 -7.39 2.62
CA GLY A 293 -16.48 -6.23 1.89
C GLY A 293 -16.23 -4.90 2.59
N SER A 294 -17.30 -4.10 2.78
CA SER A 294 -17.25 -2.80 3.46
C SER A 294 -18.04 -2.88 4.77
N ASN A 295 -17.42 -2.47 5.87
CA ASN A 295 -18.03 -2.46 7.19
C ASN A 295 -18.02 -1.04 7.76
N THR A 296 -19.14 -0.63 8.33
CA THR A 296 -19.25 0.60 9.12
C THR A 296 -19.52 0.21 10.57
N ILE A 297 -18.60 0.54 11.47
CA ILE A 297 -18.64 0.14 12.88
C ILE A 297 -18.50 1.39 13.75
N ASP A 298 -19.62 1.89 14.25
CA ASP A 298 -19.65 3.07 15.11
C ASP A 298 -19.59 2.69 16.60
N PHE A 299 -19.00 3.59 17.40
CA PHE A 299 -18.86 3.44 18.84
C PHE A 299 -19.39 4.67 19.58
N GLU A 300 -20.44 4.48 20.36
CA GLU A 300 -20.94 5.48 21.30
C GLU A 300 -20.38 5.18 22.69
N LEU A 301 -19.42 5.99 23.12
CA LEU A 301 -18.77 5.85 24.42
C LEU A 301 -19.45 6.79 25.43
N ALA A 302 -19.42 6.37 26.69
CA ALA A 302 -19.88 7.19 27.79
C ALA A 302 -18.73 7.40 28.78
N SER A 303 -18.57 8.64 29.26
CA SER A 303 -17.69 8.89 30.39
C SER A 303 -18.29 8.24 31.64
N GLU A 304 -17.44 7.77 32.55
CA GLU A 304 -17.93 7.43 33.88
C GLU A 304 -18.16 8.75 34.64
N PRO A 305 -19.33 8.94 35.28
CA PRO A 305 -19.48 10.06 36.19
C PRO A 305 -18.45 9.89 37.31
N ALA A 306 -17.64 10.92 37.54
CA ALA A 306 -16.68 11.00 38.62
C ALA A 306 -17.41 10.86 39.98
N GLY A 307 -17.68 9.64 40.43
CA GLY A 307 -18.56 9.40 41.57
C GLY A 307 -18.71 7.96 42.05
N SER A 308 -18.21 6.95 41.34
CA SER A 308 -18.24 5.55 41.79
C SER A 308 -16.94 5.11 42.44
N THR A 309 -16.38 5.91 43.34
CA THR A 309 -15.60 5.30 44.44
C THR A 309 -16.65 4.79 45.44
N PRO A 310 -16.87 3.47 45.59
CA PRO A 310 -17.74 3.00 46.65
C PRO A 310 -17.20 3.56 47.98
N PRO A 311 -18.06 4.20 48.80
CA PRO A 311 -17.63 4.70 50.09
C PRO A 311 -16.97 3.55 50.86
N PRO A 312 -15.86 3.79 51.58
CA PRO A 312 -15.21 2.73 52.34
C PRO A 312 -16.26 2.06 53.23
N PRO A 313 -16.31 0.72 53.29
CA PRO A 313 -17.27 0.04 54.13
C PRO A 313 -17.14 0.61 55.53
N ASN A 314 -18.24 1.18 56.04
CA ASN A 314 -18.34 1.68 57.40
C ASN A 314 -17.84 0.56 58.32
N LEU A 315 -16.62 0.71 58.85
CA LEU A 315 -16.17 -0.06 59.99
C LEU A 315 -17.11 0.34 61.12
N LYS A 316 -18.17 -0.45 61.32
CA LYS A 316 -18.89 -0.46 62.59
C LYS A 316 -17.83 -0.77 63.63
N THR A 317 -17.42 0.27 64.36
CA THR A 317 -16.79 0.12 65.67
C THR A 317 -17.81 -0.57 66.56
N GLY A 318 -17.82 -1.89 66.48
CA GLY A 318 -18.40 -2.78 67.47
C GLY A 318 -17.56 -2.67 68.73
N THR A 319 -18.19 -2.16 69.76
CA THR A 319 -17.76 -2.08 71.15
C THR A 319 -17.22 -3.41 71.69
N ARG A 320 -16.15 -3.34 72.47
CA ARG A 320 -16.09 -4.00 73.78
C ARG A 320 -15.17 -3.24 74.72
#